data_AF-G2HZS5-F1
#
_entry.id   AF-G2HZS5-F1
#
_cell.length_a   1.000
_cell.length_b   1.000
_cell.length_c   1.000
_cell.angle_alpha   90.00
_cell.angle_beta   90.00
_cell.angle_gamma   90.00
#
_symmetry.space_group_name_H-M   'P 1'
#
loop_
_entity.id
_entity.type
_entity.pdbx_description
1 polymer ?
#
loop_
_entity_poly.entity_id
_entity_poly.type
_entity_poly.pdbx_seq_one_letter_code
_entity_poly.pdbx_strand_id
1 'polypeptide(L)'
;MSHNYATPLTPEKRLARVLARIPADWPLEIERQPATGWRARLTLPVHGVRDWTPPQPTMLAALEAAWRDARESVATDPSKGETVKK
;
A
#
# COMPACT_ATOMS: atom_id res chain seq x y z
N MET A 1 36.53 -2.11 -2.11
CA MET A 1 35.28 -2.29 -2.87
C MET A 1 34.31 -3.04 -1.97
N SER A 2 33.26 -2.39 -1.49
CA SER A 2 32.31 -2.99 -0.53
C SER A 2 31.27 -3.80 -1.28
N HIS A 3 31.23 -5.11 -1.06
CA HIS A 3 30.22 -5.99 -1.62
C HIS A 3 28.94 -5.85 -0.78
N ASN A 4 27.88 -5.37 -1.41
CA ASN A 4 26.58 -5.17 -0.77
C ASN A 4 25.87 -6.53 -0.67
N TYR A 5 26.13 -7.29 0.41
CA TYR A 5 25.47 -8.59 0.69
C TYR A 5 24.07 -8.41 1.27
N ALA A 6 23.28 -7.48 0.72
CA ALA A 6 21.89 -7.36 1.13
C ALA A 6 21.15 -8.64 0.72
N THR A 7 20.74 -9.45 1.71
CA THR A 7 19.87 -10.60 1.46
C THR A 7 18.66 -10.14 0.66
N PRO A 8 18.38 -10.72 -0.53
CA PRO A 8 17.21 -10.35 -1.31
C PRO A 8 15.95 -10.45 -0.45
N LEU A 9 15.17 -9.38 -0.41
CA LEU A 9 13.92 -9.39 0.35
C LEU A 9 12.97 -10.42 -0.29
N THR A 10 12.67 -11.50 0.43
CA THR A 10 11.75 -12.55 -0.04
C THR A 10 10.34 -11.99 -0.22
N PRO A 11 9.48 -12.61 -1.04
CA PRO A 11 8.09 -12.18 -1.22
C PRO A 11 7.33 -12.04 0.10
N GLU A 12 7.57 -12.93 1.07
CA GLU A 12 6.93 -12.92 2.40
C GLU A 12 7.38 -11.71 3.21
N LYS A 13 8.68 -11.41 3.22
CA LYS A 13 9.21 -10.21 3.89
C LYS A 13 8.69 -8.92 3.26
N ARG A 14 8.49 -8.89 1.93
CA ARG A 14 7.88 -7.75 1.25
C ARG A 14 6.42 -7.60 1.64
N LEU A 15 5.65 -8.68 1.63
CA LEU A 15 4.24 -8.68 2.04
C LEU A 15 4.08 -8.19 3.48
N ALA A 16 4.83 -8.77 4.42
CA ALA A 16 4.80 -8.35 5.82
C ALA A 16 5.13 -6.85 5.98
N ARG A 17 6.10 -6.35 5.22
CA ARG A 17 6.47 -4.93 5.23
C ARG A 17 5.38 -4.02 4.68
N VAL A 18 4.66 -4.44 3.63
CA VAL A 18 3.54 -3.68 3.07
C VAL A 18 2.37 -3.65 4.05
N LEU A 19 1.97 -4.81 4.58
CA LEU A 19 0.88 -4.90 5.55
C LEU A 19 1.17 -4.11 6.83
N ALA A 20 2.41 -4.17 7.33
CA ALA A 20 2.81 -3.40 8.53
C ALA A 20 2.82 -1.87 8.32
N ARG A 21 2.76 -1.39 7.07
CA ARG A 21 2.67 0.05 6.76
C ARG A 21 1.23 0.55 6.65
N ILE A 22 0.30 -0.34 6.34
CA ILE A 22 -1.11 0.01 6.21
C ILE A 22 -1.67 0.18 7.64
N PRO A 23 -2.23 1.36 7.98
CA PRO A 23 -2.87 1.56 9.27
C PRO A 23 -3.99 0.54 9.52
N ALA A 24 -4.13 0.06 10.76
CA ALA A 24 -5.08 -0.99 11.10
C ALA A 24 -6.56 -0.58 10.93
N ASP A 25 -6.83 0.73 10.94
CA ASP A 25 -8.14 1.34 10.74
C ASP A 25 -8.49 1.58 9.26
N TRP A 26 -7.63 1.14 8.32
CA TRP A 26 -7.87 1.29 6.88
C TRP A 26 -8.34 -0.04 6.29
N PRO A 27 -9.65 -0.20 5.96
CA PRO A 27 -10.13 -1.38 5.27
C PRO A 27 -9.36 -1.63 3.97
N LEU A 28 -8.91 -2.87 3.80
CA LEU A 28 -8.20 -3.36 2.62
C LEU A 28 -9.07 -4.39 1.91
N GLU A 29 -9.32 -4.17 0.63
CA GLU A 29 -9.96 -5.14 -0.25
C GLU A 29 -8.97 -5.58 -1.32
N ILE A 30 -8.98 -6.89 -1.59
CA ILE A 30 -8.19 -7.49 -2.65
C ILE A 30 -9.03 -8.47 -3.45
N GLU A 31 -8.89 -8.41 -4.77
CA GLU A 31 -9.64 -9.25 -5.69
C GLU A 31 -8.71 -9.83 -6.76
N ARG A 32 -8.89 -11.12 -7.04
CA ARG A 32 -8.31 -11.77 -8.21
C ARG A 32 -9.31 -11.70 -9.36
N GLN A 33 -8.95 -10.96 -10.40
CA GLN A 33 -9.71 -10.94 -11.64
C GLN A 33 -9.30 -12.11 -12.55
N PRO A 34 -10.26 -12.87 -13.09
CA PRO A 34 -9.98 -13.89 -14.10
C PRO A 34 -9.25 -13.25 -15.31
N ALA A 35 -8.21 -13.92 -15.81
CA ALA A 35 -7.38 -13.51 -16.95
C ALA A 35 -6.55 -12.22 -16.82
N THR A 36 -6.91 -11.25 -15.97
CA THR A 36 -6.21 -9.95 -15.87
C THR A 36 -5.30 -9.81 -14.65
N GLY A 37 -5.46 -10.64 -13.61
CA GLY A 37 -4.54 -10.70 -12.47
C GLY A 37 -5.18 -10.26 -11.15
N TRP A 38 -4.49 -9.39 -10.40
CA TRP A 38 -4.88 -8.97 -9.05
C TRP A 38 -5.09 -7.46 -8.99
N ARG A 39 -6.11 -7.03 -8.26
CA ARG A 39 -6.33 -5.62 -7.94
C ARG A 39 -6.60 -5.46 -6.45
N ALA A 40 -6.24 -4.32 -5.89
CA ALA A 40 -6.50 -3.99 -4.50
C ALA A 40 -7.05 -2.56 -4.41
N ARG A 41 -7.71 -2.25 -3.30
CA ARG A 41 -8.07 -0.89 -2.92
C ARG A 41 -8.05 -0.73 -1.40
N LEU A 42 -7.81 0.49 -0.95
CA LEU A 42 -7.87 0.87 0.45
C LEU A 42 -9.04 1.85 0.65
N THR A 43 -9.64 1.79 1.82
CA THR A 43 -10.58 2.81 2.28
C THR A 43 -9.88 3.66 3.34
N LEU A 44 -9.80 4.96 3.08
CA LEU A 44 -9.17 5.91 4.00
C LEU A 44 -10.27 6.55 4.86
N PRO A 45 -10.04 6.75 6.18
CA PRO A 45 -11.05 7.33 7.06
C PRO A 45 -11.56 8.72 6.63
N VAL A 46 -10.72 9.53 5.99
CA VAL A 46 -11.06 10.91 5.58
C VAL A 46 -11.43 11.00 4.10
N HIS A 47 -10.72 10.29 3.23
CA HIS A 47 -10.91 10.38 1.78
C HIS A 47 -11.90 9.34 1.23
N GLY A 48 -12.39 8.43 2.08
CA GLY A 48 -13.32 7.37 1.69
C GLY A 48 -12.64 6.26 0.88
N VAL A 49 -13.46 5.52 0.13
CA VAL A 49 -13.04 4.35 -0.65
C VAL A 49 -12.22 4.83 -1.86
N ARG A 50 -11.01 4.29 -2.04
CA ARG A 50 -10.21 4.53 -3.24
C ARG A 50 -10.66 3.66 -4.40
N ASP A 51 -10.37 4.13 -5.61
CA ASP A 51 -10.54 3.31 -6.80
C ASP A 51 -9.66 2.06 -6.76
N TRP A 52 -10.10 1.03 -7.48
CA TRP A 52 -9.29 -0.17 -7.67
C TRP A 52 -7.99 0.18 -8.40
N THR A 53 -6.88 -0.42 -7.95
CA THR A 53 -5.64 -0.37 -8.72
C THR A 53 -5.83 -1.01 -10.10
N PRO A 54 -5.04 -0.59 -11.11
CA PRO A 54 -4.90 -1.37 -12.34
C PRO A 54 -4.53 -2.83 -12.04
N PRO A 55 -4.96 -3.81 -12.86
CA PRO A 55 -4.62 -5.21 -12.65
C PRO A 55 -3.11 -5.43 -12.64
N GLN A 56 -2.64 -6.19 -11.65
CA GLN A 56 -1.24 -6.52 -11.41
C GLN A 56 -1.00 -8.02 -11.52
N PRO A 57 0.21 -8.46 -11.92
CA PRO A 57 0.51 -9.88 -12.10
C PRO A 57 0.53 -10.68 -10.79
N THR A 58 0.72 -10.01 -9.65
CA THR A 58 0.76 -10.66 -8.33
C THR A 58 -0.06 -9.89 -7.30
N MET A 59 -0.60 -10.60 -6.31
CA MET A 59 -1.27 -10.01 -5.15
C MET A 59 -0.40 -8.95 -4.46
N LEU A 60 0.89 -9.23 -4.26
CA LEU A 60 1.81 -8.30 -3.62
C LEU A 60 1.96 -6.99 -4.41
N ALA A 61 2.06 -7.09 -5.74
CA ALA A 61 2.14 -5.90 -6.59
C ALA A 61 0.86 -5.05 -6.52
N ALA A 62 -0.32 -5.69 -6.44
CA ALA A 62 -1.59 -4.99 -6.23
C ALA A 62 -1.63 -4.25 -4.88
N LEU A 63 -1.20 -4.92 -3.80
CA LEU A 63 -1.13 -4.31 -2.47
C LEU A 63 -0.16 -3.13 -2.41
N GLU A 64 1.02 -3.28 -3.02
CA GLU A 64 1.98 -2.17 -3.11
C GLU A 64 1.43 -0.98 -3.89
N ALA A 65 0.72 -1.22 -4.99
CA ALA A 65 0.10 -0.18 -5.79
C ALA A 65 -0.98 0.57 -4.99
N ALA A 66 -1.86 -0.16 -4.29
CA ALA A 66 -2.91 0.44 -3.46
C ALA A 66 -2.33 1.27 -2.32
N TRP A 67 -1.26 0.78 -1.66
CA TRP A 67 -0.57 1.52 -0.61
C TRP A 67 0.08 2.81 -1.13
N ARG A 68 0.69 2.78 -2.33
CA ARG A 68 1.31 3.99 -2.93
C ARG A 68 0.26 5.06 -3.22
N ASP A 69 -0.84 4.70 -3.88
CA ASP A 69 -1.95 5.63 -4.16
C ASP A 69 -2.54 6.23 -2.88
N ALA A 70 -2.79 5.40 -1.87
CA ALA A 70 -3.33 5.85 -0.59
C ALA A 70 -2.36 6.81 0.14
N ARG A 71 -1.06 6.48 0.14
CA ARG A 71 -0.03 7.33 0.74
C ARG A 71 0.11 8.67 0.02
N GLU A 72 0.07 8.68 -1.32
CA GLU A 72 0.12 9.91 -2.12
C GLU A 72 -1.10 10.79 -1.87
N SER A 73 -2.27 10.16 -1.72
CA SER A 73 -3.52 10.86 -1.37
C SER A 73 -3.42 11.55 -0.01
N VAL A 74 -2.90 10.87 1.02
CA VAL A 74 -2.70 11.47 2.34
C VAL A 74 -1.59 12.54 2.34
N ALA A 75 -0.53 12.35 1.56
CA ALA A 75 0.56 13.33 1.47
C ALA A 75 0.13 14.63 0.77
N THR A 76 -0.86 14.55 -0.13
CA THR A 76 -1.40 15.70 -0.87
C THR A 76 -2.45 16.46 -0.06
N ASP A 77 -2.88 15.95 1.09
CA ASP A 77 -3.72 16.67 2.06
C ASP A 77 -2.86 17.18 3.23
N PRO A 78 -2.37 18.44 3.19
CA PRO A 78 -1.54 19.02 4.24
C PRO A 78 -2.29 19.32 5.54
N SER A 79 -3.59 19.04 5.64
CA SER A 79 -4.43 19.44 6.79
C SER A 79 -4.14 18.67 8.11
N LYS A 80 -3.13 17.78 8.12
CA LYS A 80 -2.66 17.05 9.32
C LYS A 80 -1.19 17.27 9.65
N GLY A 81 -0.66 18.46 9.39
CA GLY A 81 0.65 18.90 9.92
C GLY A 81 0.60 19.45 11.36
N GLU A 82 -0.58 19.73 11.91
CA GLU A 82 -0.70 20.41 13.22
C GLU A 82 -1.41 19.52 14.24
N THR A 83 -0.65 18.68 14.94
CA THR A 83 -0.95 18.41 16.35
C THR A 83 0.36 18.18 17.12
N VAL A 84 0.46 18.94 18.21
CA VAL A 84 1.39 18.81 19.34
C VAL A 84 2.74 19.56 19.22
N LYS A 85 2.74 20.82 19.67
CA LYS A 85 3.83 21.36 20.49
C LYS A 85 3.27 22.09 21.72
N LYS A 86 3.58 21.49 22.87
CA LYS A 86 3.77 22.00 24.24
C LYS A 86 2.66 22.81 24.90
#